data_AF-A0A0C9SWD1-F1
#
_entry.id   AF-A0A0C9SWD1-F1
#
_cell.length_a   1.000
_cell.length_b   1.000
_cell.length_c   1.000
_cell.angle_alpha   90.00
_cell.angle_beta   90.00
_cell.angle_gamma   90.00
#
_symmetry.space_group_name_H-M   'P 1'
#
loop_
_entity.id
_entity.type
_entity.pdbx_description
1 polymer ?
#
loop_
_entity_poly.entity_id
_entity_poly.type
_entity_poly.pdbx_seq_one_letter_code
_entity_poly.pdbx_strand_id
1 'polypeptide(L)' 'MSTSAPPLELYSNYAIVGTPVEEIYGDSLPRLRKIKEAVDPGNVMGLAGGWKF' A
#
# COMPACT_ATOMS: atom_id res chain seq x y z
N MET A 1 -9.29 20.67 -21.98
CA MET A 1 -9.44 19.63 -20.95
C MET A 1 -8.09 18.97 -20.79
N SER A 2 -7.35 19.31 -19.72
CA SER A 2 -6.06 18.67 -19.42
C SER A 2 -6.36 17.29 -18.85
N THR A 3 -6.12 16.23 -19.62
CA THR A 3 -6.23 14.86 -19.10
C THR A 3 -5.01 14.63 -18.20
N SER A 4 -5.17 14.85 -16.90
CA SER A 4 -4.22 14.33 -15.92
C SER A 4 -4.14 12.83 -16.16
N ALA A 5 -2.95 12.31 -16.46
CA ALA A 5 -2.71 10.89 -16.38
C ALA A 5 -3.18 10.40 -14.99
N PRO A 6 -3.77 9.19 -14.88
CA PRO A 6 -4.00 8.60 -13.57
C PRO A 6 -2.66 8.61 -12.82
N PRO A 7 -2.66 8.93 -11.52
CA PRO A 7 -1.42 8.93 -10.75
C PRO A 7 -0.77 7.55 -10.90
N LEU A 8 0.48 7.54 -11.38
CA LEU A 8 1.25 6.32 -11.49
C LEU A 8 1.51 5.80 -10.07
N GLU A 9 1.16 4.54 -9.82
CA GLU A 9 1.48 3.86 -8.55
C GLU A 9 2.99 3.96 -8.31
N LEU A 10 3.37 4.43 -7.12
CA LEU A 10 4.76 4.62 -6.74
C LEU A 10 5.41 3.27 -6.43
N TYR A 11 6.65 3.09 -6.91
CA TYR A 11 7.42 1.90 -6.60
C TYR A 11 7.79 1.88 -5.11
N SER A 12 7.21 0.93 -4.37
CA SER A 12 7.28 0.84 -2.91
C SER A 12 8.70 0.85 -2.33
N ASN A 13 9.69 0.29 -3.05
CA ASN A 13 11.07 0.22 -2.58
C ASN A 13 11.82 1.57 -2.68
N TYR A 14 11.26 2.56 -3.40
CA TYR A 14 11.83 3.91 -3.51
C TYR A 14 10.92 5.00 -2.93
N ALA A 15 9.75 4.65 -2.37
CA ALA A 15 8.85 5.59 -1.73
C ALA A 15 9.40 6.07 -0.37
N ILE A 16 9.11 7.34 -0.03
CA ILE A 16 9.62 7.99 1.18
C ILE A 16 8.70 7.67 2.35
N VAL A 17 9.27 7.48 3.55
CA VAL A 17 8.48 7.29 4.78
C VAL A 17 7.39 8.37 4.89
N GLY A 18 6.13 7.94 5.02
CA GLY A 18 4.96 8.83 5.06
C GLY A 18 4.20 8.93 3.74
N THR A 19 4.71 8.37 2.63
CA THR A 19 3.92 8.21 1.40
C THR A 19 2.64 7.44 1.71
N PRO A 20 1.45 7.96 1.31
CA PRO A 20 0.19 7.23 1.45
C PRO A 20 0.24 5.89 0.71
N VAL A 21 -0.23 4.82 1.35
CA VAL A 21 -0.20 3.47 0.77
C VAL A 21 -1.13 3.34 -0.44
N GLU A 22 -2.13 4.22 -0.55
CA GLU A 22 -2.98 4.39 -1.72
C GLU A 22 -2.20 4.83 -2.96
N GLU A 23 -1.16 5.65 -2.79
CA GLU A 23 -0.28 6.07 -3.89
C GLU A 23 0.69 4.95 -4.31
N ILE A 24 0.90 3.93 -3.46
CA ILE A 24 1.83 2.82 -3.73
C ILE A 24 1.09 1.61 -4.31
N TYR A 25 -0.07 1.27 -3.75
CA TYR A 25 -0.78 0.04 -4.08
C TYR A 25 -2.08 0.25 -4.86
N GLY A 26 -2.55 1.51 -4.98
CA GLY A 26 -3.71 1.87 -5.77
C GLY A 26 -4.91 0.94 -5.56
N ASP A 27 -5.46 0.46 -6.67
CA ASP A 27 -6.65 -0.38 -6.70
C ASP A 27 -6.44 -1.78 -6.07
N SER A 28 -5.19 -2.19 -5.86
CA SER A 28 -4.86 -3.46 -5.21
C SER A 28 -5.00 -3.41 -3.69
N LEU A 29 -5.03 -2.21 -3.08
CA LEU A 29 -5.02 -2.03 -1.63
C LEU A 29 -6.16 -2.78 -0.91
N PRO A 30 -7.43 -2.76 -1.37
CA PRO A 30 -8.50 -3.51 -0.69
C PRO A 30 -8.28 -5.02 -0.69
N ARG A 31 -7.67 -5.57 -1.74
CA ARG A 31 -7.33 -7.00 -1.81
C ARG A 31 -6.17 -7.33 -0.87
N LEU A 32 -5.16 -6.47 -0.81
CA LEU A 32 -4.00 -6.66 0.07
C LEU A 32 -4.40 -6.65 1.55
N ARG A 33 -5.34 -5.77 1.96
CA ARG A 33 -5.92 -5.77 3.31
C ARG A 33 -6.55 -7.11 3.68
N LYS A 34 -7.39 -7.65 2.80
CA LYS A 34 -8.01 -8.97 3.00
C LYS A 34 -6.98 -10.10 3.13
N ILE A 35 -5.91 -10.04 2.34
CA ILE A 35 -4.82 -11.02 2.44
C ILE A 35 -4.11 -10.89 3.79
N LYS A 36 -3.80 -9.66 4.23
CA LYS A 36 -3.18 -9.41 5.54
C LYS A 36 -4.05 -9.94 6.68
N GLU A 37 -5.35 -9.68 6.66
CA GLU A 37 -6.29 -10.17 7.67
C GLU A 37 -6.33 -11.71 7.71
N ALA A 38 -6.27 -12.37 6.54
CA ALA A 38 -6.27 -13.82 6.44
C ALA A 38 -4.95 -14.47 6.88
N VAL A 39 -3.81 -13.83 6.59
CA VAL A 39 -2.47 -14.40 6.80
C VAL A 39 -1.87 -14.00 8.16
N ASP A 40 -2.12 -12.77 8.61
CA ASP A 40 -1.58 -12.18 9.84
C ASP A 40 -2.71 -11.63 10.73
N PRO A 41 -3.69 -12.46 11.14
CA PRO A 41 -4.84 -12.02 11.93
C PRO A 41 -4.45 -11.48 13.31
N GLY A 42 -3.32 -11.90 13.87
CA GLY A 42 -2.77 -11.39 15.13
C GLY A 42 -1.96 -10.11 14.97
N ASN A 43 -1.82 -9.59 13.74
CA ASN A 43 -0.99 -8.43 13.39
C ASN A 43 0.46 -8.51 13.91
N VAL A 44 1.04 -9.72 13.94
CA VAL A 44 2.42 -9.95 14.37
C VAL A 44 3.39 -9.24 13.42
N MET A 45 3.11 -9.29 12.11
CA MET A 45 3.92 -8.57 11.09
C MET A 45 3.70 -7.06 11.13
N GLY A 46 2.73 -6.58 11.91
CA GLY A 46 2.59 -5.16 12.26
C GLY A 46 3.84 -4.61 12.96
N LEU A 47 4.56 -5.46 13.70
CA LEU A 47 5.79 -5.11 14.43
C LEU A 47 7.04 -5.04 13.53
N ALA A 48 6.97 -5.57 12.31
CA ALA A 48 8.07 -5.50 11.35
C ALA A 48 8.18 -4.10 10.70
N GLY A 49 9.20 -3.89 9.87
CA GLY A 49 9.27 -2.71 9.00
C GLY A 49 8.24 -2.73 7.86
N GLY A 50 8.39 -1.79 6.91
CA GLY A 50 7.58 -1.74 5.69
C GLY A 50 6.23 -1.01 5.82
N TRP A 51 5.48 -1.00 4.72
CA TRP A 51 4.20 -0.30 4.58
C TRP A 51 3.10 -0.98 5.41
N LYS A 52 2.25 -0.16 6.05
CA LYS A 52 1.15 -0.62 6.90
C LYS A 52 -0.19 -0.28 6.24
N PHE A 53 -1.07 -1.27 6.11
CA PHE A 53 -2.40 -1.11 5.53
C PHE A 53 -3.38 -2.15 6.05
#